data_AF-A0A2Z3JA06-F1
#
_entry.id   AF-A0A2Z3JA06-F1
#
_cell.length_a   1.000
_cell.length_b   1.000
_cell.length_c   1.000
_cell.angle_alpha   90.00
_cell.angle_beta   90.00
_cell.angle_gamma   90.00
#
_symmetry.space_group_name_H-M   'P 1'
#
loop_
_entity.id
_entity.type
_entity.pdbx_description
1 polymer ?
#
loop_
_entity_poly.entity_id
_entity_poly.type
_entity_poly.pdbx_seq_one_letter_code
_entity_poly.pdbx_strand_id
1 'polypeptide(L)'
;MLGSNLFNLAALMGFSAILAGNITMQRNVLAFNAAVSLLETGFVALMMLHVLTPVAGMAALAATFSVYVLAVSLPGSVVKRSPLPREIRRMIAAFLDDVHTHHHKDVSHGKQQRPGWRSLVGIVCGLVLVVAGSMGTVHTAIAIGDAWNVPHGLIGALLLAALTGFPNAYTSIRLALRNQGTAVVSETVNSNTINMVIGVGVPALVFGMAHKPVALTEIWWLLGFTAFVSALTWVGNGLSRTHGMIIVTVYLAFVAARVIWG
;
A
#
# COMPACT_ATOMS: atom_id res chain seq x y z
N MET A 1 -3.23 11.55 0.07
CA MET A 1 -2.21 10.47 0.03
C MET A 1 -2.13 9.72 1.34
N LEU A 2 -1.96 10.39 2.48
CA LEU A 2 -1.95 9.73 3.80
C LEU A 2 -3.22 8.91 4.08
N GLY A 3 -4.40 9.45 3.77
CA GLY A 3 -5.67 8.72 3.86
C GLY A 3 -5.77 7.50 2.92
N SER A 4 -5.11 7.52 1.75
CA SER A 4 -5.08 6.36 0.84
C SER A 4 -4.24 5.24 1.43
N ASN A 5 -3.14 5.55 2.11
CA ASN A 5 -2.31 4.54 2.77
C ASN A 5 -3.01 3.91 3.99
N LEU A 6 -3.77 4.71 4.75
CA LEU A 6 -4.64 4.20 5.82
C LEU A 6 -5.72 3.27 5.25
N PHE A 7 -6.41 3.72 4.19
CA PHE A 7 -7.41 2.91 3.50
C PHE A 7 -6.79 1.60 2.97
N ASN A 8 -5.60 1.66 2.38
CA ASN A 8 -4.95 0.48 1.83
C ASN A 8 -4.66 -0.57 2.90
N LEU A 9 -4.17 -0.17 4.07
CA LEU A 9 -3.98 -1.09 5.20
C LEU A 9 -5.31 -1.74 5.61
N ALA A 10 -6.39 -0.97 5.67
CA ALA A 10 -7.71 -1.48 6.02
C ALA A 10 -8.31 -2.38 4.93
N ALA A 11 -8.15 -2.03 3.67
CA ALA A 11 -8.78 -2.71 2.55
C ALA A 11 -7.98 -3.92 2.07
N LEU A 12 -6.68 -3.74 1.82
CA LEU A 12 -5.87 -4.81 1.25
C LEU A 12 -5.53 -5.87 2.29
N MET A 13 -5.36 -5.52 3.58
CA MET A 13 -5.12 -6.50 4.63
C MET A 13 -6.39 -6.84 5.42
N GLY A 14 -7.14 -5.83 5.87
CA GLY A 14 -8.33 -6.02 6.70
C GLY A 14 -9.49 -6.72 5.97
N PHE A 15 -10.03 -6.11 4.91
CA PHE A 15 -11.13 -6.72 4.14
C PHE A 15 -10.73 -8.07 3.53
N SER A 16 -9.52 -8.19 3.01
CA SER A 16 -8.98 -9.45 2.52
C SER A 16 -9.03 -10.55 3.58
N ALA A 17 -8.63 -10.28 4.82
CA ALA A 17 -8.67 -11.26 5.91
C ALA A 17 -10.11 -11.63 6.32
N ILE A 18 -11.03 -10.66 6.33
CA ILE A 18 -12.46 -10.90 6.62
C ILE A 18 -13.03 -11.90 5.59
N LEU A 19 -12.79 -11.63 4.30
CA LEU A 19 -13.35 -12.43 3.21
C LEU A 19 -12.68 -13.80 3.09
N ALA A 20 -11.34 -13.84 3.12
CA ALA A 20 -10.58 -15.08 2.95
C ALA A 20 -10.58 -15.99 4.18
N GLY A 21 -10.89 -15.46 5.37
CA GLY A 21 -10.97 -16.27 6.58
C GLY A 21 -9.68 -16.27 7.39
N ASN A 22 -8.64 -16.93 6.89
CA ASN A 22 -7.35 -16.99 7.55
C ASN A 22 -6.25 -16.90 6.49
N ILE A 23 -5.37 -15.93 6.63
CA ILE A 23 -4.27 -15.64 5.71
C ILE A 23 -2.98 -15.88 6.48
N THR A 24 -2.29 -16.96 6.18
CA THR A 24 -1.00 -17.27 6.81
C THR A 24 0.14 -16.53 6.12
N MET A 25 1.10 -16.03 6.89
CA MET A 25 2.23 -15.26 6.36
C MET A 25 3.52 -15.71 7.06
N GLN A 26 4.63 -15.78 6.32
CA GLN A 26 5.91 -16.12 6.93
C GLN A 26 6.42 -14.96 7.79
N ARG A 27 6.88 -15.23 9.02
CA ARG A 27 7.40 -14.18 9.94
C ARG A 27 8.48 -13.30 9.31
N ASN A 28 9.36 -13.94 8.57
CA ASN A 28 10.42 -13.31 7.81
C ASN A 28 9.89 -12.25 6.83
N VAL A 29 8.84 -12.59 6.10
CA VAL A 29 8.17 -11.69 5.16
C VAL A 29 7.50 -10.53 5.89
N LEU A 30 6.84 -10.83 7.01
CA LEU A 30 6.17 -9.83 7.83
C LEU A 30 7.16 -8.80 8.39
N ALA A 31 8.27 -9.25 8.98
CA ALA A 31 9.30 -8.36 9.51
C ALA A 31 9.87 -7.43 8.44
N PHE A 32 10.20 -7.98 7.27
CA PHE A 32 10.75 -7.19 6.17
C PHE A 32 9.78 -6.10 5.69
N ASN A 33 8.54 -6.49 5.40
CA ASN A 33 7.51 -5.58 4.89
C ASN A 33 7.08 -4.53 5.92
N ALA A 34 6.98 -4.93 7.19
CA ALA A 34 6.71 -4.00 8.29
C ALA A 34 7.84 -2.98 8.44
N ALA A 35 9.11 -3.42 8.38
CA ALA A 35 10.26 -2.54 8.47
C ALA A 35 10.28 -1.50 7.33
N VAL A 36 10.06 -1.94 6.09
CA VAL A 36 9.97 -1.04 4.92
C VAL A 36 8.85 -0.03 5.10
N SER A 37 7.64 -0.49 5.45
CA SER A 37 6.47 0.39 5.61
C SER A 37 6.68 1.43 6.72
N LEU A 38 7.25 1.02 7.86
CA LEU A 38 7.52 1.92 8.98
C LEU A 38 8.64 2.92 8.67
N LEU A 39 9.70 2.48 7.98
CA LEU A 39 10.80 3.36 7.56
C LEU A 39 10.30 4.44 6.61
N GLU A 40 9.53 4.09 5.59
CA GLU A 40 9.02 5.07 4.63
C GLU A 40 8.05 6.05 5.27
N THR A 41 7.14 5.55 6.12
CA THR A 41 6.25 6.42 6.89
C THR A 41 7.03 7.35 7.81
N GLY A 42 8.11 6.84 8.42
CA GLY A 42 9.04 7.61 9.23
C GLY A 42 9.75 8.70 8.42
N PHE A 43 10.26 8.40 7.22
CA PHE A 43 10.90 9.40 6.37
C PHE A 43 9.92 10.50 5.96
N VAL A 44 8.68 10.16 5.62
CA VAL A 44 7.63 11.16 5.35
C VAL A 44 7.32 11.99 6.60
N ALA A 45 7.27 11.38 7.78
CA ALA A 45 7.08 12.11 9.03
C ALA A 45 8.23 13.09 9.31
N LEU A 46 9.49 12.66 9.15
CA LEU A 46 10.67 13.50 9.33
C LEU A 46 10.72 14.65 8.31
N MET A 47 10.29 14.38 7.08
CA MET A 47 10.05 15.38 6.05
C MET A 47 9.04 16.41 6.55
N MET A 48 7.85 15.99 6.99
CA MET A 48 6.81 16.90 7.47
C MET A 48 7.25 17.73 8.68
N LEU A 49 8.03 17.14 9.59
CA LEU A 49 8.61 17.82 10.76
C LEU A 49 9.79 18.75 10.42
N HIS A 50 10.17 18.86 9.13
CA HIS A 50 11.30 19.66 8.66
C HIS A 50 12.66 19.24 9.23
N VAL A 51 12.72 18.04 9.83
CA VAL A 51 13.98 17.41 10.26
C VAL A 51 14.78 16.98 9.03
N LEU A 52 14.09 16.64 7.94
CA LEU A 52 14.69 16.08 6.75
C LEU A 52 14.22 16.87 5.52
N THR A 53 15.16 17.32 4.68
CA THR A 53 14.83 18.14 3.51
C THR A 53 14.05 17.31 2.48
N PRO A 54 13.21 17.94 1.61
CA PRO A 54 12.48 17.20 0.57
C PRO A 54 13.41 16.36 -0.32
N VAL A 55 14.60 16.86 -0.63
CA VAL A 55 15.62 16.15 -1.42
C VAL A 55 16.16 14.93 -0.68
N ALA A 56 16.59 15.10 0.57
CA ALA A 56 17.07 13.98 1.38
C ALA A 56 15.95 12.93 1.58
N GLY A 57 14.70 13.37 1.70
CA GLY A 57 13.57 12.50 1.99
C GLY A 57 13.16 11.70 0.79
N MET A 58 13.10 12.35 -0.37
CA MET A 58 12.91 11.64 -1.63
C MET A 58 14.06 10.65 -1.88
N ALA A 59 15.30 11.01 -1.59
CA ALA A 59 16.44 10.10 -1.73
C ALA A 59 16.30 8.87 -0.82
N ALA A 60 15.90 9.07 0.45
CA ALA A 60 15.68 7.97 1.40
C ALA A 60 14.50 7.06 0.98
N LEU A 61 13.39 7.65 0.55
CA LEU A 61 12.23 6.92 0.03
C LEU A 61 12.59 6.12 -1.24
N ALA A 62 13.24 6.76 -2.21
CA ALA A 62 13.64 6.12 -3.44
C ALA A 62 14.67 5.02 -3.20
N ALA A 63 15.62 5.21 -2.27
CA ALA A 63 16.58 4.18 -1.89
C ALA A 63 15.89 2.97 -1.26
N THR A 64 14.97 3.19 -0.32
CA THR A 64 14.21 2.12 0.35
C THR A 64 13.36 1.36 -0.66
N PHE A 65 12.63 2.07 -1.53
CA PHE A 65 11.84 1.46 -2.59
C PHE A 65 12.70 0.69 -3.59
N SER A 66 13.85 1.23 -4.01
CA SER A 66 14.76 0.54 -4.94
C SER A 66 15.32 -0.73 -4.32
N VAL A 67 15.73 -0.69 -3.05
CA VAL A 67 16.20 -1.87 -2.32
C VAL A 67 15.08 -2.90 -2.18
N TYR A 68 13.85 -2.46 -1.88
CA TYR A 68 12.69 -3.33 -1.80
C TYR A 68 12.42 -4.02 -3.15
N VAL A 69 12.30 -3.25 -4.24
CA VAL A 69 12.07 -3.78 -5.59
C VAL A 69 13.19 -4.73 -6.01
N LEU A 70 14.46 -4.39 -5.77
CA LEU A 70 15.59 -5.27 -6.05
C LEU A 70 15.50 -6.56 -5.21
N ALA A 71 15.20 -6.45 -3.93
CA ALA A 71 15.03 -7.61 -3.05
C ALA A 71 13.88 -8.53 -3.50
N VAL A 72 12.82 -7.98 -4.10
CA VAL A 72 11.66 -8.72 -4.65
C VAL A 72 11.92 -9.27 -6.07
N SER A 73 12.78 -8.61 -6.85
CA SER A 73 13.02 -8.95 -8.27
C SER A 73 14.19 -9.91 -8.49
N LEU A 74 15.06 -10.07 -7.49
CA LEU A 74 16.23 -10.93 -7.63
C LEU A 74 15.81 -12.42 -7.66
N PRO A 75 16.39 -13.25 -8.55
CA PRO A 75 16.20 -14.69 -8.49
C PRO A 75 16.70 -15.23 -7.14
N GLY A 76 15.98 -16.18 -6.53
CA GLY A 76 16.37 -16.78 -5.25
C GLY A 76 17.77 -17.39 -5.25
N SER A 77 18.31 -17.73 -6.42
CA SER A 77 19.70 -18.17 -6.64
C SER A 77 20.75 -17.09 -6.41
N VAL A 78 20.45 -15.83 -6.75
CA VAL A 78 21.34 -14.67 -6.56
C VAL A 78 21.37 -14.27 -5.09
N VAL A 79 20.21 -14.29 -4.43
CA VAL A 79 20.12 -14.00 -2.99
C VAL A 79 20.92 -15.00 -2.16
N LYS A 80 20.85 -16.30 -2.49
CA LYS A 80 21.65 -17.34 -1.83
C LYS A 80 23.17 -17.11 -1.93
N ARG A 81 23.65 -16.38 -2.94
CA ARG A 81 25.08 -16.06 -3.16
C ARG A 81 25.53 -14.70 -2.64
N SER A 82 24.60 -13.88 -2.11
CA SER A 82 24.93 -12.55 -1.59
C SER A 82 25.73 -12.59 -0.27
N PRO A 83 26.54 -11.55 0.03
CA PRO A 83 27.30 -11.42 1.28
C PRO A 83 26.41 -11.05 2.50
N LEU A 84 25.08 -11.13 2.37
CA LEU A 84 24.15 -10.77 3.42
C LEU A 84 24.25 -11.72 4.64
N PRO A 85 23.99 -11.22 5.87
CA PRO A 85 23.82 -12.05 7.05
C PRO A 85 22.84 -13.20 6.79
N ARG A 86 23.14 -14.39 7.35
CA ARG A 86 22.39 -15.63 7.08
C ARG A 86 20.89 -15.52 7.35
N GLU A 87 20.47 -14.65 8.25
CA GLU A 87 19.06 -14.41 8.56
C GLU A 87 18.36 -13.58 7.49
N ILE A 88 18.94 -12.43 7.12
CA ILE A 88 18.42 -11.55 6.04
C ILE A 88 18.36 -12.31 4.72
N ARG A 89 19.39 -13.11 4.42
CA ARG A 89 19.43 -13.93 3.21
C ARG A 89 18.31 -14.97 3.15
N ARG A 90 18.02 -15.64 4.27
CA ARG A 90 16.90 -16.60 4.36
C ARG A 90 15.55 -15.89 4.26
N MET A 91 15.45 -14.72 4.88
CA MET A 91 14.25 -13.88 4.86
C MET A 91 13.88 -13.48 3.42
N ILE A 92 14.84 -12.92 2.68
CA ILE A 92 14.63 -12.50 1.29
C ILE A 92 14.42 -13.71 0.37
N ALA A 93 15.18 -14.80 0.54
CA ALA A 93 15.02 -15.98 -0.32
C ALA A 93 13.65 -16.66 -0.16
N ALA A 94 13.13 -16.77 1.08
CA ALA A 94 11.82 -17.36 1.33
C ALA A 94 10.67 -16.46 0.83
N PHE A 95 10.85 -15.15 0.95
CA PHE A 95 9.96 -14.15 0.36
C PHE A 95 9.90 -14.28 -1.17
N LEU A 96 11.06 -14.31 -1.82
CA LEU A 96 11.17 -14.42 -3.28
C LEU A 96 10.53 -15.68 -3.84
N ASP A 97 10.72 -16.81 -3.18
CA ASP A 97 10.15 -18.08 -3.62
C ASP A 97 8.62 -18.05 -3.53
N ASP A 98 8.09 -17.47 -2.45
CA ASP A 98 6.65 -17.34 -2.23
C ASP A 98 6.00 -16.32 -3.18
N VAL A 99 6.65 -15.18 -3.46
CA VAL A 99 6.14 -14.19 -4.43
C VAL A 99 6.13 -14.76 -5.86
N HIS A 100 7.21 -15.40 -6.30
CA HIS A 100 7.33 -15.91 -7.68
C HIS A 100 6.43 -17.12 -7.96
N THR A 101 6.31 -18.08 -7.02
CA THR A 101 5.46 -19.27 -7.22
C THR A 101 3.98 -18.92 -7.37
N HIS A 102 3.54 -17.83 -6.74
CA HIS A 102 2.15 -17.40 -6.74
C HIS A 102 1.80 -16.48 -7.92
N HIS A 103 2.71 -15.61 -8.37
CA HIS A 103 2.52 -14.83 -9.60
C HIS A 103 2.38 -15.68 -10.87
N HIS A 104 3.06 -16.84 -10.95
CA HIS A 104 2.96 -17.72 -12.12
C HIS A 104 1.60 -18.43 -12.25
N LYS A 105 0.91 -18.73 -11.14
CA LYS A 105 -0.39 -19.44 -11.18
C LYS A 105 -1.51 -18.57 -11.76
N ASP A 106 -1.53 -17.27 -11.48
CA ASP A 106 -2.57 -16.35 -11.96
C ASP A 106 -2.48 -16.07 -13.47
N VAL A 107 -1.27 -16.07 -14.03
CA VAL A 107 -1.03 -15.86 -15.47
C VAL A 107 -1.21 -17.16 -16.27
N SER A 108 -1.01 -18.33 -15.65
CA SER A 108 -0.98 -19.63 -16.35
C SER A 108 -2.34 -20.18 -16.82
N HIS A 109 -3.47 -19.57 -16.44
CA HIS A 109 -4.78 -19.96 -16.98
C HIS A 109 -5.16 -19.24 -18.28
N GLY A 110 -4.36 -18.28 -18.75
CA GLY A 110 -4.44 -17.75 -20.11
C GLY A 110 -3.37 -18.42 -20.97
N LYS A 111 -3.73 -18.92 -22.16
CA LYS A 111 -2.74 -19.33 -23.18
C LYS A 111 -1.68 -18.24 -23.26
N GLN A 112 -0.40 -18.62 -23.12
CA GLN A 112 0.77 -17.73 -23.18
C GLN A 112 0.84 -17.10 -24.59
N GLN A 113 0.03 -16.07 -24.82
CA GLN A 113 0.00 -15.30 -26.05
C GLN A 113 1.15 -14.32 -25.99
N ARG A 114 2.03 -14.38 -27.00
CA ARG A 114 3.01 -13.32 -27.23
C ARG A 114 2.29 -11.97 -27.23
N PRO A 115 2.81 -10.93 -26.57
CA PRO A 115 2.15 -9.63 -26.54
C PRO A 115 1.97 -9.14 -27.97
N GLY A 116 0.73 -9.23 -28.45
CA GLY A 116 0.33 -8.76 -29.78
C GLY A 116 -0.20 -7.34 -29.69
N TRP A 117 -0.40 -6.71 -30.83
CA TRP A 117 -0.99 -5.37 -30.91
C TRP A 117 -2.34 -5.26 -30.17
N ARG A 118 -3.10 -6.36 -30.08
CA ARG A 118 -4.36 -6.45 -29.32
C ARG A 118 -4.15 -6.22 -27.81
N SER A 119 -3.04 -6.71 -27.25
CA SER A 119 -2.69 -6.48 -25.84
C SER A 119 -2.33 -5.02 -25.60
N LEU A 120 -1.58 -4.40 -26.52
CA LEU A 120 -1.26 -2.97 -26.50
C LEU A 120 -2.52 -2.11 -26.57
N VAL A 121 -3.43 -2.40 -27.50
CA VAL A 121 -4.73 -1.71 -27.59
C VAL A 121 -5.54 -1.91 -26.32
N GLY A 122 -5.57 -3.13 -25.76
CA GLY A 122 -6.24 -3.42 -24.49
C GLY A 122 -5.70 -2.58 -23.32
N ILE A 123 -4.38 -2.43 -23.22
CA ILE A 123 -3.73 -1.59 -22.19
C ILE A 123 -4.11 -0.12 -22.37
N VAL A 124 -4.02 0.40 -23.60
CA VAL A 124 -4.34 1.82 -23.87
C VAL A 124 -5.82 2.09 -23.59
N CYS A 125 -6.73 1.24 -24.08
CA CYS A 125 -8.16 1.37 -23.79
C CYS A 125 -8.46 1.28 -22.30
N GLY A 126 -7.86 0.32 -21.58
CA GLY A 126 -8.00 0.19 -20.14
C GLY A 126 -7.53 1.44 -19.39
N LEU A 127 -6.38 1.99 -19.79
CA LEU A 127 -5.84 3.22 -19.20
C LEU A 127 -6.78 4.42 -19.43
N VAL A 128 -7.27 4.60 -20.66
CA VAL A 128 -8.24 5.66 -20.99
C VAL A 128 -9.51 5.51 -20.14
N LEU A 129 -10.03 4.29 -20.00
CA LEU A 129 -11.23 4.03 -19.22
C LEU A 129 -11.03 4.35 -17.73
N VAL A 130 -9.87 3.97 -17.16
CA VAL A 130 -9.51 4.27 -15.77
C VAL A 130 -9.38 5.78 -15.56
N VAL A 131 -8.70 6.49 -16.46
CA VAL A 131 -8.52 7.95 -16.37
C VAL A 131 -9.87 8.66 -16.48
N ALA A 132 -10.70 8.31 -17.46
CA ALA A 132 -12.03 8.89 -17.63
C ALA A 132 -12.95 8.60 -16.43
N GLY A 133 -12.96 7.35 -15.95
CA GLY A 133 -13.73 6.95 -14.76
C GLY A 133 -13.27 7.68 -13.49
N SER A 134 -11.96 7.83 -13.30
CA SER A 134 -11.40 8.57 -12.17
C SER A 134 -11.83 10.05 -12.21
N MET A 135 -11.73 10.71 -13.37
CA MET A 135 -12.16 12.12 -13.50
C MET A 135 -13.65 12.30 -13.24
N GLY A 136 -14.50 11.43 -13.80
CA GLY A 136 -15.94 11.47 -13.57
C GLY A 136 -16.30 11.26 -12.09
N THR A 137 -15.60 10.32 -11.42
CA THR A 137 -15.83 10.05 -10.00
C THR A 137 -15.38 11.22 -9.12
N VAL A 138 -14.25 11.86 -9.44
CA VAL A 138 -13.78 13.06 -8.71
C VAL A 138 -14.78 14.20 -8.83
N HIS A 139 -15.26 14.51 -10.03
CA HIS A 139 -16.26 15.57 -10.21
C HIS A 139 -17.56 15.27 -9.47
N THR A 140 -18.04 14.02 -9.53
CA THR A 140 -19.27 13.62 -8.84
C THR A 140 -19.12 13.69 -7.33
N ALA A 141 -17.97 13.25 -6.81
CA ALA A 141 -17.65 13.30 -5.39
C ALA A 141 -17.62 14.73 -4.84
N ILE A 142 -16.99 15.66 -5.58
CA ILE A 142 -16.95 17.07 -5.21
C ILE A 142 -18.36 17.67 -5.27
N ALA A 143 -19.12 17.43 -6.33
CA ALA A 143 -20.48 17.94 -6.47
C ALA A 143 -21.44 17.45 -5.36
N ILE A 144 -21.33 16.18 -4.96
CA ILE A 144 -22.10 15.65 -3.82
C ILE A 144 -21.65 16.29 -2.51
N GLY A 145 -20.34 16.46 -2.32
CA GLY A 145 -19.83 17.10 -1.11
C GLY A 145 -20.21 18.57 -1.00
N ASP A 146 -20.25 19.31 -2.11
CA ASP A 146 -20.80 20.67 -2.17
C ASP A 146 -22.27 20.69 -1.76
N ALA A 147 -23.07 19.77 -2.28
CA ALA A 147 -24.48 19.65 -1.93
C ALA A 147 -24.71 19.33 -0.44
N TRP A 148 -23.76 18.66 0.22
CA TRP A 148 -23.84 18.26 1.62
C TRP A 148 -22.98 19.11 2.56
N ASN A 149 -22.38 20.22 2.07
CA ASN A 149 -21.46 21.08 2.82
C ASN A 149 -20.30 20.31 3.49
N VAL A 150 -19.82 19.24 2.86
CA VAL A 150 -18.67 18.47 3.33
C VAL A 150 -17.38 19.16 2.88
N PRO A 151 -16.41 19.42 3.77
CA PRO A 151 -15.14 20.03 3.39
C PRO A 151 -14.42 19.25 2.29
N HIS A 152 -13.96 19.93 1.24
CA HIS A 152 -13.25 19.30 0.11
C HIS A 152 -12.02 18.51 0.55
N GLY A 153 -11.32 18.98 1.59
CA GLY A 153 -10.20 18.27 2.19
C GLY A 153 -10.58 16.88 2.68
N LEU A 154 -11.79 16.72 3.22
CA LEU A 154 -12.30 15.44 3.72
C LEU A 154 -12.74 14.50 2.59
N ILE A 155 -13.40 15.04 1.54
CA ILE A 155 -13.72 14.30 0.31
C ILE A 155 -12.45 13.73 -0.32
N GLY A 156 -11.42 14.57 -0.45
CA GLY A 156 -10.13 14.17 -1.01
C GLY A 156 -9.38 13.16 -0.13
N ALA A 157 -9.36 13.38 1.18
CA ALA A 157 -8.63 12.53 2.12
C ALA A 157 -9.25 11.14 2.30
N LEU A 158 -10.57 11.01 2.18
CA LEU A 158 -11.29 9.77 2.46
C LEU A 158 -11.92 9.14 1.23
N LEU A 159 -12.78 9.88 0.53
CA LEU A 159 -13.56 9.31 -0.57
C LEU A 159 -12.68 9.06 -1.80
N LEU A 160 -11.97 10.09 -2.27
CA LEU A 160 -11.06 9.96 -3.42
C LEU A 160 -9.89 9.02 -3.10
N ALA A 161 -9.39 9.07 -1.87
CA ALA A 161 -8.37 8.15 -1.39
C ALA A 161 -8.82 6.68 -1.45
N ALA A 162 -10.05 6.37 -0.99
CA ALA A 162 -10.59 5.02 -1.05
C ALA A 162 -10.76 4.53 -2.50
N LEU A 163 -11.26 5.39 -3.38
CA LEU A 163 -11.49 5.06 -4.80
C LEU A 163 -10.21 4.64 -5.52
N THR A 164 -9.09 5.33 -5.26
CA THR A 164 -7.79 4.95 -5.83
C THR A 164 -7.30 3.59 -5.36
N GLY A 165 -7.71 3.14 -4.17
CA GLY A 165 -7.31 1.86 -3.59
C GLY A 165 -8.19 0.68 -4.01
N PHE A 166 -9.34 0.90 -4.65
CA PHE A 166 -10.27 -0.18 -5.03
C PHE A 166 -9.67 -1.23 -5.99
N PRO A 167 -8.92 -0.86 -7.05
CA PRO A 167 -8.29 -1.86 -7.91
C PRO A 167 -7.30 -2.76 -7.15
N ASN A 168 -6.52 -2.17 -6.24
CA ASN A 168 -5.54 -2.90 -5.44
C ASN A 168 -6.22 -3.76 -4.37
N ALA A 169 -7.30 -3.26 -3.76
CA ALA A 169 -8.14 -4.04 -2.85
C ALA A 169 -8.72 -5.27 -3.54
N TYR A 170 -9.24 -5.12 -4.77
CA TYR A 170 -9.74 -6.24 -5.56
C TYR A 170 -8.66 -7.29 -5.83
N THR A 171 -7.46 -6.85 -6.25
CA THR A 171 -6.32 -7.74 -6.47
C THR A 171 -5.92 -8.45 -5.18
N SER A 172 -5.76 -7.71 -4.08
CA SER A 172 -5.39 -8.26 -2.77
C SER A 172 -6.41 -9.26 -2.24
N ILE A 173 -7.72 -9.00 -2.38
CA ILE A 173 -8.77 -9.94 -2.00
C ILE A 173 -8.63 -11.25 -2.77
N ARG A 174 -8.34 -11.20 -4.08
CA ARG A 174 -8.13 -12.43 -4.87
C ARG A 174 -6.89 -13.20 -4.43
N LEU A 175 -5.79 -12.51 -4.11
CA LEU A 175 -4.58 -13.13 -3.56
C LEU A 175 -4.88 -13.81 -2.22
N ALA A 176 -5.62 -13.13 -1.34
CA ALA A 176 -6.03 -13.65 -0.05
C ALA A 176 -6.92 -14.90 -0.16
N LEU A 177 -7.92 -14.88 -1.06
CA LEU A 177 -8.79 -16.03 -1.33
C LEU A 177 -8.03 -17.24 -1.87
N ARG A 178 -6.84 -17.02 -2.46
CA ARG A 178 -5.92 -18.08 -2.92
C ARG A 178 -4.87 -18.45 -1.86
N ASN A 179 -5.04 -17.98 -0.61
CA ASN A 179 -4.12 -18.14 0.51
C ASN A 179 -2.69 -17.62 0.25
N GLN A 180 -2.56 -16.57 -0.58
CA GLN A 180 -1.27 -15.98 -0.97
C GLN A 180 -0.92 -14.82 -0.04
N GLY A 181 -0.74 -15.11 1.25
CA GLY A 181 -0.59 -14.06 2.27
C GLY A 181 0.62 -13.15 2.09
N THR A 182 1.74 -13.68 1.62
CA THR A 182 2.91 -12.85 1.29
C THR A 182 2.61 -11.87 0.17
N ALA A 183 1.88 -12.30 -0.87
CA ALA A 183 1.51 -11.43 -1.98
C ALA A 183 0.54 -10.31 -1.52
N VAL A 184 -0.40 -10.62 -0.62
CA VAL A 184 -1.29 -9.63 0.02
C VAL A 184 -0.49 -8.54 0.74
N VAL A 185 0.50 -8.93 1.54
CA VAL A 185 1.34 -7.96 2.27
C VAL A 185 2.19 -7.15 1.30
N SER A 186 2.85 -7.80 0.33
CA SER A 186 3.68 -7.12 -0.67
C SER A 186 2.88 -6.11 -1.49
N GLU A 187 1.66 -6.44 -1.88
CA GLU A 187 0.74 -5.54 -2.60
C GLU A 187 0.41 -4.32 -1.73
N THR A 188 0.16 -4.54 -0.44
CA THR A 188 -0.16 -3.46 0.51
C THR A 188 1.05 -2.53 0.71
N VAL A 189 2.23 -3.09 0.94
CA VAL A 189 3.47 -2.32 1.11
C VAL A 189 3.78 -1.55 -0.17
N ASN A 190 3.81 -2.22 -1.32
CA ASN A 190 4.13 -1.59 -2.60
C ASN A 190 3.17 -0.44 -2.94
N SER A 191 1.86 -0.63 -2.74
CA SER A 191 0.89 0.43 -2.98
C SER A 191 1.11 1.63 -2.06
N ASN A 192 1.41 1.39 -0.78
CA ASN A 192 1.68 2.47 0.17
C ASN A 192 2.99 3.20 -0.12
N THR A 193 4.03 2.46 -0.51
CA THR A 193 5.32 3.00 -0.93
C THR A 193 5.18 3.91 -2.13
N ILE A 194 4.50 3.44 -3.19
CA ILE A 194 4.29 4.24 -4.41
C ILE A 194 3.51 5.52 -4.08
N ASN A 195 2.49 5.43 -3.23
CA ASN A 195 1.74 6.59 -2.77
C ASN A 195 2.62 7.59 -1.98
N MET A 196 3.61 7.13 -1.22
CA MET A 196 4.55 8.01 -0.53
C MET A 196 5.56 8.64 -1.49
N VAL A 197 6.21 7.85 -2.34
CA VAL A 197 7.22 8.32 -3.28
C VAL A 197 6.61 9.32 -4.27
N ILE A 198 5.54 8.92 -4.95
CA ILE A 198 4.91 9.72 -6.01
C ILE A 198 3.96 10.75 -5.42
N GLY A 199 3.15 10.35 -4.45
CA GLY A 199 2.09 11.21 -3.92
C GLY A 199 2.55 12.23 -2.88
N VAL A 200 3.69 12.00 -2.20
CA VAL A 200 4.25 12.94 -1.21
C VAL A 200 5.62 13.43 -1.63
N GLY A 201 6.54 12.53 -1.99
CA GLY A 201 7.92 12.86 -2.34
C GLY A 201 8.04 13.80 -3.55
N VAL A 202 7.40 13.46 -4.66
CA VAL A 202 7.44 14.29 -5.88
C VAL A 202 6.82 15.69 -5.65
N PRO A 203 5.60 15.84 -5.11
CA PRO A 203 5.05 17.16 -4.77
C PRO A 203 5.93 17.95 -3.80
N ALA A 204 6.54 17.30 -2.80
CA ALA A 204 7.44 17.97 -1.86
C ALA A 204 8.69 18.54 -2.53
N LEU A 205 9.19 17.90 -3.60
CA LEU A 205 10.29 18.43 -4.40
C LEU A 205 9.87 19.62 -5.28
N VAL A 206 8.69 19.54 -5.88
CA VAL A 206 8.24 20.54 -6.87
C VAL A 206 7.66 21.78 -6.19
N PHE A 207 6.86 21.61 -5.14
CA PHE A 207 6.10 22.67 -4.49
C PHE A 207 6.55 22.98 -3.06
N GLY A 208 7.52 22.23 -2.53
CA GLY A 208 7.90 22.29 -1.11
C GLY A 208 6.87 21.59 -0.20
N MET A 209 7.19 21.51 1.09
CA MET A 209 6.25 20.97 2.09
C MET A 209 5.56 22.10 2.84
N ALA A 210 4.22 22.10 2.77
CA ALA A 210 3.40 23.00 3.58
C ALA A 210 3.23 22.44 5.00
N HIS A 211 3.54 23.25 6.02
CA HIS A 211 3.24 22.92 7.42
C HIS A 211 1.76 23.17 7.69
N LYS A 212 0.94 22.12 7.64
CA LYS A 212 -0.47 22.18 8.06
C LYS A 212 -0.68 21.26 9.26
N PRO A 213 -1.23 21.74 10.40
CA PRO A 213 -1.49 20.91 11.58
C PRO A 213 -2.28 19.63 11.28
N VAL A 214 -3.24 19.72 10.35
CA VAL A 214 -4.05 18.57 9.89
C VAL A 214 -3.17 17.47 9.26
N ALA A 215 -2.16 17.85 8.47
CA ALA A 215 -1.26 16.90 7.82
C ALA A 215 -0.35 16.19 8.84
N LEU A 216 0.06 16.89 9.90
CA LEU A 216 0.83 16.30 11.01
C LEU A 216 0.01 15.26 11.78
N THR A 217 -1.26 15.55 12.07
CA THR A 217 -2.15 14.57 12.72
C THR A 217 -2.33 13.32 11.86
N GLU A 218 -2.50 13.47 10.54
CA GLU A 218 -2.65 12.34 9.62
C GLU A 218 -1.41 11.46 9.54
N ILE A 219 -0.19 12.02 9.56
CA ILE A 219 1.03 11.20 9.51
C ILE A 219 1.23 10.38 10.80
N TRP A 220 0.88 10.94 11.96
CA TRP A 220 0.91 10.20 13.23
C TRP A 220 -0.09 9.04 13.25
N TRP A 221 -1.31 9.29 12.75
CA TRP A 221 -2.30 8.24 12.56
C TRP A 221 -1.80 7.14 11.61
N LEU A 222 -1.21 7.52 10.48
CA LEU A 222 -0.66 6.56 9.53
C LEU A 222 0.48 5.74 10.13
N LEU A 223 1.41 6.38 10.85
CA LEU A 223 2.53 5.68 11.51
C LEU A 223 2.01 4.72 12.58
N GLY A 224 1.10 5.18 13.44
CA GLY A 224 0.47 4.37 14.48
C GLY A 224 -0.33 3.20 13.91
N PHE A 225 -1.11 3.42 12.85
CA PHE A 225 -1.89 2.36 12.21
C PHE A 225 -1.01 1.35 11.48
N THR A 226 0.05 1.80 10.81
CA THR A 226 1.05 0.91 10.19
C THR A 226 1.72 0.03 11.23
N ALA A 227 2.14 0.62 12.36
CA ALA A 227 2.73 -0.12 13.47
C ALA A 227 1.74 -1.12 14.09
N PHE A 228 0.49 -0.70 14.28
CA PHE A 228 -0.58 -1.53 14.81
C PHE A 228 -0.85 -2.75 13.93
N VAL A 229 -1.05 -2.55 12.62
CA VAL A 229 -1.29 -3.65 11.68
C VAL A 229 -0.07 -4.58 11.59
N SER A 230 1.14 -4.02 11.61
CA SER A 230 2.38 -4.79 11.63
C SER A 230 2.52 -5.64 12.90
N ALA A 231 2.13 -5.12 14.06
CA ALA A 231 2.13 -5.87 15.31
C ALA A 231 1.08 -7.00 15.29
N LEU A 232 -0.13 -6.70 14.79
CA LEU A 232 -1.22 -7.67 14.72
C LEU A 232 -0.87 -8.86 13.81
N THR A 233 -0.31 -8.57 12.63
CA THR A 233 0.17 -9.60 11.70
C THR A 233 1.31 -10.44 12.30
N TRP A 234 2.23 -9.81 13.03
CA TRP A 234 3.35 -10.50 13.69
C TRP A 234 2.90 -11.46 14.80
N VAL A 235 1.99 -11.00 15.67
CA VAL A 235 1.43 -11.83 16.76
C VAL A 235 0.60 -12.99 16.20
N GLY A 236 -0.19 -12.72 15.15
CA GLY A 236 -1.07 -13.72 14.53
C GLY A 236 -0.40 -14.72 13.58
N ASN A 237 0.90 -14.56 13.26
CA ASN A 237 1.56 -15.27 12.15
C ASN A 237 0.80 -15.13 10.82
N GLY A 238 0.19 -13.97 10.60
CA GLY A 238 -0.81 -13.74 9.56
C GLY A 238 -2.04 -13.01 10.09
N LEU A 239 -3.15 -13.08 9.35
CA LEU A 239 -4.40 -12.40 9.67
C LEU A 239 -5.57 -13.37 9.64
N SER A 240 -6.41 -13.32 10.67
CA SER A 240 -7.66 -14.05 10.75
C SER A 240 -8.83 -13.11 10.47
N ARG A 241 -10.04 -13.64 10.33
CA ARG A 241 -11.26 -12.81 10.24
C ARG A 241 -11.33 -11.80 11.38
N THR A 242 -10.99 -12.22 12.59
CA THR A 242 -11.01 -11.35 13.77
C THR A 242 -9.98 -10.23 13.64
N HIS A 243 -8.75 -10.54 13.21
CA HIS A 243 -7.74 -9.51 12.96
C HIS A 243 -8.22 -8.52 11.88
N GLY A 244 -8.81 -9.02 10.79
CA GLY A 244 -9.36 -8.20 9.72
C GLY A 244 -10.49 -7.28 10.19
N MET A 245 -11.44 -7.80 10.97
CA MET A 245 -12.52 -7.00 11.57
C MET A 245 -11.96 -5.89 12.45
N ILE A 246 -10.98 -6.20 13.31
CA ILE A 246 -10.33 -5.21 14.18
C ILE A 246 -9.69 -4.10 13.35
N ILE A 247 -8.91 -4.45 12.31
CA ILE A 247 -8.25 -3.47 11.43
C ILE A 247 -9.29 -2.54 10.78
N VAL A 248 -10.36 -3.11 10.21
CA VAL A 248 -11.43 -2.32 9.55
C VAL A 248 -12.17 -1.45 10.57
N THR A 249 -12.49 -1.97 11.76
CA THR A 249 -13.15 -1.18 12.81
C THR A 249 -12.29 0.00 13.28
N VAL A 250 -10.99 -0.20 13.49
CA VAL A 250 -10.07 0.88 13.87
C VAL A 250 -9.99 1.95 12.77
N TYR A 251 -9.93 1.53 11.50
CA TYR A 251 -9.97 2.45 10.37
C TYR A 251 -11.29 3.25 10.30
N LEU A 252 -12.44 2.58 10.46
CA LEU A 252 -13.74 3.25 10.48
C LEU A 252 -13.89 4.21 11.65
N ALA A 253 -13.35 3.86 12.83
CA ALA A 253 -13.31 4.76 13.97
C ALA A 253 -12.48 6.01 13.69
N PHE A 254 -11.31 5.86 13.05
CA PHE A 254 -10.51 6.99 12.56
C PHE A 254 -11.30 7.86 11.57
N VAL A 255 -11.96 7.25 10.59
CA VAL A 255 -12.79 7.96 9.62
C VAL A 255 -13.90 8.76 10.32
N ALA A 256 -14.65 8.12 11.22
CA ALA A 256 -15.72 8.77 11.98
C ALA A 256 -15.19 9.95 12.82
N ALA A 257 -14.08 9.75 13.53
CA ALA A 257 -13.44 10.81 14.31
C ALA A 257 -13.02 12.00 13.43
N ARG A 258 -12.53 11.75 12.22
CA ARG A 258 -12.16 12.81 11.26
C ARG A 258 -13.35 13.53 10.66
N VAL A 259 -14.49 12.85 10.48
CA VAL A 259 -15.73 13.48 10.01
C VAL A 259 -16.37 14.35 11.09
N ILE A 260 -16.28 13.93 12.36
CA ILE A 260 -16.90 14.65 13.48
C ILE A 260 -16.05 15.84 13.95
N TRP A 261 -14.73 15.70 13.96
CA TRP A 261 -13.79 16.71 14.49
C TRP A 261 -12.90 17.39 13.44
N GLY A 262 -13.12 17.13 12.15
CA GLY A 262 -12.35 17.70 11.04
C GLY A 262 -13.10 18.77 10.29
#